data_AF-A0A833RZM2-F1
#
_entry.id   AF-A0A833RZM2-F1
#
_cell.length_a   1.000
_cell.length_b   1.000
_cell.length_c   1.000
_cell.angle_alpha   90.00
_cell.angle_beta   90.00
_cell.angle_gamma   90.00
#
_symmetry.space_group_name_H-M   'P 1'
#
loop_
_entity.id
_entity.type
_entity.pdbx_description
1 polymer ?
#
loop_
_entity_poly.entity_id
_entity_poly.type
_entity_poly.pdbx_seq_one_letter_code
_entity_poly.pdbx_strand_id
1 'polypeptide(L)'
;MYINDLVQQEDLIAETTDTTFDLDDLSDSEDIWIMDIPGTVNPQELKGQTLVFGEKSKFKINEEKYYAVNHEVKCNVTCVFHAGKMKSQYKTVNMKPAGTITVRRKLSNVSKIEPMQIKNCSVPFPKNLRTRHPLFGVQYKALYIIDELQL
;
A
#
# COMPACT_ATOMS: atom_id res chain seq x y z
N MET A 1 -26.18 7.75 -30.75
CA MET A 1 -24.88 7.17 -31.12
C MET A 1 -24.87 5.76 -30.56
N TYR A 2 -25.00 4.74 -31.41
CA TYR A 2 -25.02 3.35 -30.98
C TYR A 2 -23.58 2.86 -30.78
N ILE A 3 -23.37 1.89 -29.88
CA ILE A 3 -22.05 1.30 -29.63
C ILE A 3 -21.44 0.74 -30.93
N ASN A 4 -22.25 0.21 -31.84
CA ASN A 4 -21.79 -0.28 -33.14
C ASN A 4 -21.19 0.84 -34.01
N ASP A 5 -21.72 2.07 -33.92
CA ASP A 5 -21.18 3.20 -34.67
C ASP A 5 -19.78 3.56 -34.16
N LEU A 6 -19.57 3.49 -32.83
CA LEU A 6 -18.28 3.74 -32.19
C LEU A 6 -17.25 2.65 -32.56
N VAL A 7 -17.66 1.39 -32.56
CA VAL A 7 -16.79 0.26 -32.93
C VAL A 7 -16.30 0.37 -34.37
N GLN A 8 -17.18 0.76 -35.31
CA GLN A 8 -16.79 0.95 -36.70
C GLN A 8 -15.96 2.21 -36.93
N GLN A 9 -16.27 3.31 -36.22
CA GLN A 9 -15.55 4.57 -36.37
C GLN A 9 -14.11 4.46 -35.85
N GLU A 10 -13.91 3.74 -34.76
CA GLU A 10 -12.62 3.65 -34.06
C GLU A 10 -11.85 2.35 -34.38
N ASP A 11 -12.31 1.58 -35.38
CA ASP A 11 -11.73 0.29 -35.81
C ASP A 11 -11.43 -0.66 -34.63
N LEU A 12 -12.38 -0.73 -33.70
CA LEU A 12 -12.22 -1.51 -32.47
C LEU A 12 -12.46 -2.99 -32.72
N ILE A 13 -11.54 -3.83 -32.25
CA ILE A 13 -11.71 -5.28 -32.28
C ILE A 13 -12.62 -5.69 -31.13
N ALA A 14 -13.81 -6.20 -31.44
CA ALA A 14 -14.68 -6.80 -30.45
C ALA A 14 -14.11 -8.19 -30.06
N GLU A 15 -13.43 -8.28 -28.93
CA GLU A 15 -13.08 -9.57 -28.34
C GLU A 15 -14.35 -10.26 -27.82
N THR A 16 -14.84 -11.24 -28.57
CA THR A 16 -15.82 -12.21 -28.11
C THR A 16 -15.09 -13.34 -27.41
N THR A 17 -15.26 -13.45 -26.09
CA THR A 17 -14.81 -14.61 -25.32
C THR A 17 -15.99 -15.56 -25.11
N ASP A 18 -15.75 -16.86 -25.30
CA ASP A 18 -16.76 -17.88 -25.00
C ASP A 18 -17.06 -17.87 -23.50
N THR A 19 -18.34 -17.91 -23.16
CA THR A 19 -18.80 -17.83 -21.76
C THR A 19 -18.51 -19.15 -21.06
N THR A 20 -17.65 -19.11 -20.05
CA THR A 20 -17.30 -20.28 -19.22
C THR A 20 -18.12 -20.37 -17.93
N PHE A 21 -18.91 -19.34 -17.63
CA PHE A 21 -19.73 -19.22 -16.43
C PHE A 21 -20.93 -18.32 -16.71
N ASP A 22 -22.13 -18.77 -16.39
CA ASP A 22 -23.37 -18.01 -16.55
C ASP A 22 -24.16 -17.87 -15.23
N LEU A 23 -25.31 -17.22 -15.29
CA LEU A 23 -26.15 -17.02 -14.11
C LEU A 23 -26.84 -18.31 -13.65
N ASP A 24 -27.08 -19.25 -14.56
CA ASP A 24 -27.77 -20.51 -14.26
C ASP A 24 -26.81 -21.51 -13.56
N ASP A 25 -25.50 -21.30 -13.69
CA ASP A 25 -24.45 -21.99 -12.92
C ASP A 25 -24.43 -21.62 -11.42
N LEU A 26 -25.11 -20.55 -11.00
CA LEU A 26 -25.19 -20.13 -9.59
C LEU A 26 -26.47 -20.65 -8.93
N SER A 27 -26.31 -21.36 -7.80
CA SER A 27 -27.44 -21.80 -6.97
C SER A 27 -27.66 -20.90 -5.76
N ASP A 28 -28.89 -20.85 -5.26
CA ASP A 28 -29.22 -20.13 -4.02
C ASP A 28 -28.55 -20.71 -2.76
N SER A 29 -27.97 -21.92 -2.85
CA SER A 29 -27.28 -22.59 -1.75
C SER A 29 -25.78 -22.32 -1.67
N GLU A 30 -25.22 -21.61 -2.65
CA GLU A 30 -23.78 -21.33 -2.72
C GLU A 30 -23.41 -20.02 -2.01
N ASP A 31 -22.32 -20.06 -1.26
CA ASP A 31 -21.73 -18.86 -0.66
C ASP A 31 -20.84 -18.14 -1.67
N ILE A 32 -21.21 -16.90 -1.99
CA ILE A 32 -20.42 -16.06 -2.91
C ILE A 32 -19.40 -15.24 -2.12
N TRP A 33 -18.14 -15.34 -2.51
CA TRP A 33 -17.03 -14.57 -1.94
C TRP A 33 -16.39 -13.68 -2.99
N ILE A 34 -16.05 -12.45 -2.61
CA ILE A 34 -15.34 -11.51 -3.49
C ILE A 34 -13.90 -11.41 -3.02
N MET A 35 -12.97 -11.75 -3.91
CA MET A 35 -11.54 -11.69 -3.62
C MET A 35 -10.87 -10.58 -4.43
N ASP A 36 -10.22 -9.67 -3.72
CA ASP A 36 -9.33 -8.66 -4.30
C ASP A 36 -7.90 -9.21 -4.27
N ILE A 37 -7.31 -9.37 -5.46
CA ILE A 37 -5.97 -9.92 -5.65
C ILE A 37 -5.09 -8.92 -6.41
N PRO A 38 -3.80 -8.78 -6.04
CA PRO A 38 -2.87 -7.95 -6.79
C PRO A 38 -2.76 -8.43 -8.24
N GLY A 39 -2.87 -7.53 -9.21
CA GLY A 39 -2.77 -7.86 -10.64
C GLY A 39 -1.41 -8.45 -11.06
N THR A 40 -0.40 -8.46 -10.19
CA THR A 40 0.88 -9.15 -10.41
C THR A 40 0.81 -10.66 -10.17
N VAL A 41 -0.27 -11.16 -9.57
CA VAL A 41 -0.48 -12.59 -9.28
C VAL A 41 -1.20 -13.23 -10.46
N ASN A 42 -0.66 -14.35 -10.95
CA ASN A 42 -1.36 -15.17 -11.94
C ASN A 42 -2.46 -16.01 -11.25
N PRO A 43 -3.74 -15.88 -11.64
CA PRO A 43 -4.84 -16.63 -11.02
C PRO A 43 -4.66 -18.15 -11.05
N GLN A 44 -3.95 -18.69 -12.05
CA GLN A 44 -3.70 -20.14 -12.15
C GLN A 44 -2.83 -20.68 -11.01
N GLU A 45 -1.98 -19.84 -10.43
CA GLU A 45 -1.09 -20.21 -9.32
C GLU A 45 -1.82 -20.32 -7.97
N LEU A 46 -3.08 -19.87 -7.93
CA LEU A 46 -3.96 -20.02 -6.77
C LEU A 46 -4.58 -21.41 -6.67
N LYS A 47 -4.56 -22.19 -7.77
CA LYS A 47 -5.18 -23.50 -7.81
C LYS A 47 -4.54 -24.43 -6.78
N GLY A 48 -5.37 -25.05 -5.92
CA GLY A 48 -4.92 -25.94 -4.85
C GLY A 48 -4.40 -25.24 -3.59
N GLN A 49 -4.39 -23.90 -3.56
CA GLN A 49 -4.08 -23.15 -2.35
C GLN A 49 -5.25 -23.21 -1.37
N THR A 50 -4.94 -23.31 -0.08
CA THR A 50 -5.96 -23.29 0.99
C THR A 50 -5.99 -21.94 1.67
N LEU A 51 -7.19 -21.36 1.79
CA LEU A 51 -7.43 -20.16 2.58
C LEU A 51 -8.19 -20.54 3.85
N VAL A 52 -7.67 -20.10 5.00
CA VAL A 52 -8.35 -20.27 6.28
C VAL A 52 -9.15 -19.01 6.58
N PHE A 53 -10.47 -19.16 6.67
CA PHE A 53 -11.36 -18.07 7.08
C PHE A 53 -11.16 -17.75 8.57
N GLY A 54 -11.04 -16.46 8.90
CA GLY A 54 -10.71 -15.97 10.25
C GLY A 54 -10.04 -14.59 10.15
N GLU A 55 -9.15 -14.26 11.10
CA GLU A 55 -8.46 -12.96 11.10
C GLU A 55 -7.52 -12.77 9.89
N LYS A 56 -6.62 -13.73 9.65
CA LYS A 56 -5.63 -13.68 8.56
C LYS A 56 -5.18 -15.07 8.15
N SER A 57 -5.23 -15.35 6.87
CA SER A 57 -4.58 -16.52 6.28
C SER A 57 -3.24 -16.13 5.67
N LYS A 58 -2.23 -16.98 5.80
CA LYS A 58 -0.91 -16.80 5.18
C LYS A 58 -0.72 -17.90 4.15
N PHE A 59 -0.35 -17.53 2.95
CA PHE A 59 -0.05 -18.48 1.89
C PHE A 59 1.10 -17.97 1.03
N LYS A 60 1.63 -18.86 0.19
CA LYS A 60 2.78 -18.57 -0.66
C LYS A 60 2.37 -18.79 -2.11
N ILE A 61 2.61 -17.80 -2.94
CA ILE A 61 2.50 -17.92 -4.39
C ILE A 61 3.93 -17.80 -4.91
N ASN A 62 4.41 -18.83 -5.59
CA ASN A 62 5.81 -18.96 -6.01
C ASN A 62 6.80 -18.79 -4.83
N GLU A 63 7.57 -17.71 -4.84
CA GLU A 63 8.55 -17.36 -3.80
C GLU A 63 8.05 -16.28 -2.82
N GLU A 64 6.96 -15.62 -3.17
CA GLU A 64 6.42 -14.50 -2.42
C GLU A 64 5.38 -14.94 -1.39
N LYS A 65 5.40 -14.30 -0.22
CA LYS A 65 4.43 -14.57 0.85
C LYS A 65 3.30 -13.58 0.74
N TYR A 66 2.08 -14.04 0.94
CA TYR A 66 0.88 -13.22 0.93
C TYR A 66 0.06 -13.42 2.20
N TYR A 67 -0.73 -12.40 2.51
CA TYR A 67 -1.76 -12.41 3.53
C TYR A 67 -3.11 -12.25 2.86
N ALA A 68 -4.04 -13.17 3.13
CA ALA A 68 -5.45 -12.97 2.87
C ALA A 68 -6.13 -12.49 4.16
N VAL A 69 -6.78 -11.34 4.09
CA VAL A 69 -7.52 -10.74 5.20
C VAL A 69 -9.00 -10.78 4.85
N ASN A 70 -9.79 -11.33 5.75
CA ASN A 70 -11.25 -11.36 5.60
C ASN A 70 -11.83 -10.03 6.10
N HIS A 71 -12.79 -9.50 5.36
CA HIS A 71 -13.51 -8.29 5.68
C HIS A 71 -15.01 -8.59 5.74
N GLU A 72 -15.67 -8.04 6.77
CA GLU A 72 -17.12 -8.07 6.85
C GLU A 72 -17.75 -7.30 5.69
N VAL A 73 -18.80 -7.89 5.11
CA VAL A 73 -19.55 -7.30 4.00
C VAL A 73 -20.44 -6.19 4.53
N LYS A 74 -20.14 -4.94 4.15
CA LYS A 74 -20.93 -3.77 4.56
C LYS A 74 -22.06 -3.44 3.57
N CYS A 75 -21.96 -3.89 2.32
CA CYS A 75 -22.90 -3.55 1.26
C CYS A 75 -23.08 -4.70 0.26
N ASN A 76 -24.22 -4.69 -0.42
CA ASN A 76 -24.47 -5.57 -1.56
C ASN A 76 -23.56 -5.20 -2.72
N VAL A 77 -23.24 -6.18 -3.55
CA VAL A 77 -22.46 -5.99 -4.77
C VAL A 77 -23.35 -6.26 -5.97
N THR A 78 -23.24 -5.36 -6.94
CA THR A 78 -23.91 -5.48 -8.23
C THR A 78 -22.97 -6.18 -9.20
N CYS A 79 -23.34 -7.38 -9.63
CA CYS A 79 -22.58 -8.18 -10.58
C CYS A 79 -23.33 -8.28 -11.91
N VAL A 80 -22.60 -8.44 -13.00
CA VAL A 80 -23.15 -8.61 -14.34
C VAL A 80 -22.76 -10.00 -14.81
N PHE A 81 -23.75 -10.87 -15.03
CA PHE A 81 -23.55 -12.23 -15.49
C PHE A 81 -24.06 -12.41 -16.91
N HIS A 82 -23.47 -13.35 -17.63
CA HIS A 82 -24.06 -13.81 -18.87
C HIS A 82 -25.38 -14.52 -18.56
N ALA A 83 -26.42 -14.25 -19.35
CA ALA A 83 -27.78 -14.73 -19.09
C ALA A 83 -28.22 -15.86 -20.04
N GLY A 84 -27.28 -16.42 -20.83
CA GLY A 84 -27.53 -17.56 -21.73
C GLY A 84 -28.47 -17.27 -22.92
N LYS A 85 -28.96 -16.02 -23.06
CA LYS A 85 -30.00 -15.64 -24.02
C LYS A 85 -29.44 -14.77 -25.14
N MET A 86 -29.69 -15.14 -26.39
CA MET A 86 -29.24 -14.38 -27.57
C MET A 86 -29.67 -12.90 -27.59
N LYS A 87 -30.85 -12.56 -27.05
CA LYS A 87 -31.40 -11.19 -27.09
C LYS A 87 -30.99 -10.30 -25.91
N SER A 88 -30.53 -10.89 -24.82
CA SER A 88 -30.11 -10.18 -23.61
C SER A 88 -28.95 -10.97 -23.03
N GLN A 89 -27.76 -10.74 -23.59
CA GLN A 89 -26.57 -11.51 -23.27
C GLN A 89 -26.16 -11.35 -21.80
N TYR A 90 -26.48 -10.22 -21.18
CA TYR A 90 -26.10 -9.93 -19.81
C TYR A 90 -27.29 -9.57 -18.93
N LYS A 91 -27.20 -9.91 -17.65
CA LYS A 91 -28.16 -9.54 -16.61
C LYS A 91 -27.42 -9.01 -15.39
N THR A 92 -27.87 -7.87 -14.89
CA THR A 92 -27.39 -7.29 -13.64
C THR A 92 -28.11 -7.91 -12.46
N VAL A 93 -27.35 -8.35 -11.46
CA VAL A 93 -27.86 -8.98 -10.24
C VAL A 93 -27.23 -8.30 -9.03
N ASN A 94 -28.06 -7.95 -8.05
CA ASN A 94 -27.59 -7.51 -6.74
C ASN A 94 -27.51 -8.71 -5.82
N MET A 95 -26.32 -8.97 -5.30
CA MET A 95 -26.07 -10.07 -4.38
C MET A 95 -25.41 -9.58 -3.09
N LYS A 96 -25.69 -10.27 -2.00
CA LYS A 96 -25.01 -10.06 -0.73
C LYS A 96 -23.95 -11.16 -0.59
N PRO A 97 -22.66 -10.85 -0.79
CA PRO A 97 -21.63 -11.86 -0.62
C PRO A 97 -21.57 -12.33 0.84
N ALA A 98 -21.07 -13.55 1.05
CA ALA A 98 -20.79 -14.10 2.38
C ALA A 98 -19.62 -13.35 3.05
N GLY A 99 -18.66 -12.88 2.26
CA GLY A 99 -17.48 -12.17 2.73
C GLY A 99 -16.68 -11.55 1.60
N THR A 100 -15.79 -10.62 1.94
CA THR A 100 -14.75 -10.15 1.01
C THR A 100 -13.37 -10.46 1.54
N ILE A 101 -12.43 -10.78 0.65
CA ILE A 101 -11.08 -11.17 0.99
C ILE A 101 -10.12 -10.25 0.25
N THR A 102 -9.20 -9.60 0.96
CA THR A 102 -8.12 -8.84 0.33
C THR A 102 -6.81 -9.57 0.48
N VAL A 103 -6.16 -9.86 -0.63
CA VAL A 103 -4.84 -10.47 -0.70
C VAL A 103 -3.78 -9.38 -0.79
N ARG A 104 -2.80 -9.40 0.12
CA ARG A 104 -1.70 -8.43 0.16
C ARG A 104 -0.36 -9.13 0.24
N ARG A 105 0.62 -8.64 -0.53
CA ARG A 105 1.99 -9.14 -0.44
C ARG A 105 2.56 -8.84 0.95
N LYS A 106 3.15 -9.85 1.57
CA LYS A 106 3.91 -9.70 2.79
C LYS A 106 5.28 -9.13 2.45
N LEU A 107 5.57 -7.93 2.96
CA LEU A 107 6.93 -7.40 2.93
C LEU A 107 7.82 -8.25 3.86
N SER A 108 9.03 -8.55 3.40
CA SER A 108 10.07 -9.08 4.25
C SER A 108 10.34 -8.07 5.37
N ASN A 109 10.43 -8.55 6.61
CA ASN A 109 10.84 -7.68 7.71
C ASN A 109 12.26 -7.19 7.39
N VAL A 110 12.42 -5.90 7.11
CA VAL A 110 13.72 -5.26 7.18
C VAL A 110 14.21 -5.52 8.61
N SER A 111 15.41 -6.09 8.76
CA SER A 111 15.96 -6.25 10.11
C SER A 111 15.93 -4.87 10.75
N LYS A 112 15.55 -4.79 12.03
CA LYS A 112 15.71 -3.56 12.80
C LYS A 112 17.22 -3.34 12.89
N ILE A 113 17.80 -2.72 11.87
CA ILE A 113 19.15 -2.18 11.94
C ILE A 113 19.02 -1.13 13.03
N GLU A 114 19.59 -1.40 14.20
CA GLU A 114 19.73 -0.35 15.20
C GLU A 114 20.44 0.80 14.51
N PRO A 115 19.89 2.03 14.55
CA PRO A 115 20.57 3.17 13.98
C PRO A 115 21.99 3.18 14.55
N MET A 116 22.99 3.25 13.67
CA MET A 116 24.39 3.33 14.12
C MET A 116 24.44 4.38 15.22
N GLN A 117 24.89 3.97 16.42
CA GLN A 117 25.06 4.90 17.52
C GLN A 117 26.10 5.92 17.08
N ILE A 118 25.63 7.07 16.60
CA ILE A 118 26.48 8.23 16.37
C ILE A 118 26.93 8.62 17.77
N LYS A 119 28.19 8.31 18.12
CA LYS A 119 28.80 8.85 19.33
C LYS A 119 28.60 10.36 19.27
N ASN A 120 28.04 10.94 20.33
CA ASN A 120 27.84 12.39 20.43
C ASN A 120 29.17 13.10 20.14
N CYS A 121 29.33 13.61 18.93
CA CYS A 121 30.48 14.40 18.54
C CYS A 121 30.32 15.76 19.20
N SER A 122 31.01 15.99 20.32
CA SER A 122 31.10 17.32 20.91
C SER A 122 31.78 18.25 19.91
N VAL A 123 31.23 19.45 19.70
CA VAL A 123 31.88 20.48 18.89
C VAL A 123 33.25 20.80 19.53
N PRO A 124 34.36 20.76 18.77
CA PRO A 124 35.67 21.02 19.33
C PRO A 124 35.74 22.45 19.85
N PHE A 125 36.15 22.61 21.11
CA PHE A 125 36.30 23.94 21.70
C PHE A 125 37.41 24.71 20.98
N PRO A 126 37.18 25.98 20.59
CA PRO A 126 38.17 26.76 19.86
C PRO A 126 39.45 26.93 20.68
N LYS A 127 40.59 26.71 20.02
CA LYS A 127 41.92 26.94 20.61
C LYS A 127 42.29 28.42 20.47
N ASN A 128 43.16 28.91 21.34
CA ASN A 128 43.71 30.28 21.30
C ASN A 128 42.67 31.41 21.49
N LEU A 129 41.72 31.20 22.41
CA LEU A 129 40.78 32.26 22.77
C LEU A 129 41.53 33.47 23.34
N ARG A 130 41.29 34.64 22.74
CA ARG A 130 41.81 35.90 23.27
C ARG A 130 40.90 36.40 24.39
N THR A 131 41.45 36.69 25.55
CA THR A 131 40.72 37.32 26.64
C THR A 131 40.24 38.72 26.22
N ARG A 132 38.98 39.03 26.54
CA ARG A 132 38.36 40.34 26.36
C ARG A 132 37.74 40.72 27.69
N HIS A 133 38.08 41.90 28.20
CA HIS A 133 37.40 42.41 29.38
C HIS A 133 35.96 42.79 29.01
N PRO A 134 34.94 42.39 29.77
CA PRO A 134 33.55 42.66 29.42
C PRO A 134 33.24 44.14 29.21
N LEU A 135 33.91 45.02 29.97
CA LEU A 135 33.71 46.47 29.91
C LEU A 135 34.74 47.21 29.05
N PHE A 136 35.96 46.68 28.95
CA PHE A 136 37.12 47.42 28.41
C PHE A 136 37.77 46.72 27.21
N GLY A 137 37.16 45.63 26.74
CA GLY A 137 37.55 44.91 25.53
C GLY A 137 39.01 44.48 25.55
N VAL A 138 39.73 44.82 24.48
CA VAL A 138 41.16 44.49 24.30
C VAL A 138 42.10 45.39 25.09
N GLN A 139 41.62 46.57 25.49
CA GLN A 139 42.45 47.63 26.05
C GLN A 139 42.53 47.56 27.58
N TYR A 140 41.96 46.53 28.19
CA TYR A 140 41.88 46.39 29.65
C TYR A 140 43.24 46.53 30.35
N LYS A 141 44.34 46.07 29.73
CA LYS A 141 45.69 46.20 30.30
C LYS A 141 46.21 47.63 30.34
N ALA A 142 45.77 48.51 29.44
CA ALA A 142 46.21 49.91 29.42
C ALA A 142 45.52 50.73 30.52
N LEU A 143 44.33 50.31 30.96
CA LEU A 143 43.57 50.98 32.02
C LEU A 143 44.12 50.68 33.43
N TYR A 144 44.68 49.49 33.66
CA TYR A 144 45.35 49.18 34.94
C TYR A 144 46.57 50.07 35.23
N ILE A 145 47.23 50.60 34.20
CA ILE A 145 48.39 51.50 34.35
C ILE A 145 47.96 52.89 34.82
N ILE A 146 46.72 53.31 34.54
CA ILE A 146 46.21 54.63 34.92
C ILE A 146 45.74 54.63 36.38
N ASP A 147 45.20 53.51 36.86
CA ASP A 147 44.79 53.36 38.26
C ASP A 147 45.96 53.30 39.26
N GLU A 148 47.13 52.78 38.86
CA GLU A 148 48.33 52.75 39.73
C GLU A 148 49.05 54.11 39.86
N LEU A 149 48.77 55.08 38.99
CA LEU A 149 49.42 56.41 38.99
C LEU A 149 48.58 57.52 39.65
N GLN A 150 47.45 57.17 40.28
CA GLN A 150 46.62 58.09 41.07
C GLN A 150 46.65 57.81 42.59
N LEU A 151 47.67 57.10 43.09
CA LEU A 151 47.93 56.90 44.53
C LEU A 151 49.27 57.51 44.95
#